data_AF-A0A3D2ARI2-F1
#
_entry.id   AF-A0A3D2ARI2-F1
#
_cell.length_a   1.000
_cell.length_b   1.000
_cell.length_c   1.000
_cell.angle_alpha   90.00
_cell.angle_beta   90.00
_cell.angle_gamma   90.00
#
_symmetry.space_group_name_H-M   'P 1'
#
loop_
_entity.id
_entity.type
_entity.pdbx_description
1 polymer ?
#
loop_
_entity_poly.entity_id
_entity_poly.type
_entity_poly.pdbx_seq_one_letter_code
_entity_poly.pdbx_strand_id
1 'polypeptide(L)'
;MKSLIKMNRKSSSVVVIGVITWILSLLTLVVLLPEGLKTSADAGAPAVPYWIMLLPLLLGILITAALPKSAESNAPKVDDKKRLSKDVKLLITCAVLFPLIVGVAGASDSLWYLVLKLGILLAVPLLFVSKYKHSVILPKQQNYWRWLAPSIVLLVWLYMSAMAPWIVNNTAGIPDDITVLIIGGLITAVTAGVLEEVFYRRWLQTRLEASIGMWAGIIITALLYAGMHLGDGRQQAGLLVEIASVVLFQGTLGVMLGYLWSKYRNLFMVIAIHILLNGYTIAVHVFSTVL
;
A
#
# COMPACT_ATOMS: atom_id res chain seq x y z
N MET A 1 -28.27 -0.24 6.79
CA MET A 1 -27.65 -1.14 5.78
C MET A 1 -28.07 -0.86 4.32
N LYS A 2 -29.17 -0.15 4.03
CA LYS A 2 -29.67 0.09 2.65
C LYS A 2 -29.02 1.24 1.86
N SER A 3 -27.99 1.92 2.38
CA SER A 3 -27.21 2.92 1.61
C SER A 3 -25.93 2.36 0.99
N LEU A 4 -25.72 1.04 1.07
CA LEU A 4 -24.66 0.38 0.32
C LEU A 4 -25.02 0.39 -1.17
N ILE A 5 -24.35 1.29 -1.88
CA ILE A 5 -23.88 1.05 -3.25
C ILE A 5 -24.99 1.19 -4.31
N LYS A 6 -25.37 2.43 -4.62
CA LYS A 6 -25.67 2.76 -6.03
C LYS A 6 -24.35 3.13 -6.70
N MET A 7 -23.47 2.14 -6.88
CA MET A 7 -22.27 2.33 -7.69
C MET A 7 -22.70 2.57 -9.13
N ASN A 8 -22.11 3.56 -9.79
CA ASN A 8 -22.30 3.70 -11.22
C ASN A 8 -21.70 2.47 -11.93
N ARG A 9 -22.17 2.18 -13.14
CA ARG A 9 -21.77 0.99 -13.91
C ARG A 9 -20.24 0.90 -14.07
N LYS A 10 -19.56 2.03 -14.27
CA LYS A 10 -18.09 2.09 -14.42
C LYS A 10 -17.36 1.66 -13.15
N SER A 11 -17.81 2.14 -11.99
CA SER A 11 -17.26 1.77 -10.68
C SER A 11 -17.40 0.27 -10.42
N SER A 12 -18.55 -0.31 -10.78
CA SER A 12 -18.83 -1.74 -10.62
C SER A 12 -17.91 -2.60 -11.48
N SER A 13 -17.71 -2.22 -12.75
CA SER A 13 -16.77 -2.93 -13.64
C SER A 13 -15.34 -2.92 -13.11
N VAL A 14 -14.85 -1.79 -12.58
CA VAL A 14 -13.50 -1.70 -11.99
C VAL A 14 -13.34 -2.64 -10.81
N VAL A 15 -14.33 -2.70 -9.91
CA VAL A 15 -14.28 -3.59 -8.75
C VAL A 15 -14.28 -5.05 -9.18
N VAL A 16 -15.15 -5.44 -10.11
CA VAL A 16 -15.20 -6.82 -10.63
C VAL A 16 -13.87 -7.20 -11.28
N ILE A 17 -13.31 -6.34 -12.12
CA ILE A 17 -11.99 -6.59 -12.74
C ILE A 17 -10.91 -6.73 -11.67
N GLY A 18 -10.87 -5.84 -10.67
CA GLY A 18 -9.89 -5.93 -9.59
C GLY A 18 -9.97 -7.24 -8.80
N VAL A 19 -11.19 -7.70 -8.49
CA VAL A 19 -11.41 -8.98 -7.80
C VAL A 19 -10.98 -10.16 -8.67
N ILE A 20 -11.35 -10.17 -9.95
CA ILE A 20 -10.93 -11.22 -10.89
C ILE A 20 -9.40 -11.26 -10.98
N THR A 21 -8.76 -10.11 -11.15
CA THR A 21 -7.30 -9.99 -11.21
C THR A 21 -6.65 -10.56 -9.94
N TRP A 22 -7.18 -10.23 -8.75
CA TRP A 22 -6.68 -10.77 -7.48
C TRP A 22 -6.83 -12.29 -7.40
N ILE A 23 -8.00 -12.84 -7.79
CA ILE A 23 -8.24 -14.29 -7.79
C ILE A 23 -7.30 -15.00 -8.77
N LEU A 24 -7.14 -14.47 -9.98
CA LEU A 24 -6.24 -15.04 -10.99
C LEU A 24 -4.79 -15.01 -10.50
N SER A 25 -4.36 -13.95 -9.82
CA SER A 25 -3.04 -13.89 -9.20
C SER A 25 -2.87 -14.97 -8.13
N LEU A 26 -3.84 -15.15 -7.22
CA LEU A 26 -3.77 -16.22 -6.23
C LEU A 26 -3.70 -17.61 -6.87
N LEU A 27 -4.56 -17.89 -7.86
CA LEU A 27 -4.56 -19.17 -8.57
C LEU A 27 -3.23 -19.42 -9.29
N THR A 28 -2.70 -18.40 -9.96
CA THR A 28 -1.39 -18.48 -10.63
C THR A 28 -0.29 -18.84 -9.64
N LEU A 29 -0.25 -18.18 -8.48
CA LEU A 29 0.76 -18.45 -7.46
C LEU A 29 0.61 -19.82 -6.83
N VAL A 30 -0.61 -20.24 -6.45
CA VAL A 30 -0.84 -21.58 -5.88
C VAL A 30 -0.44 -22.70 -6.84
N VAL A 31 -0.60 -22.50 -8.15
CA VAL A 31 -0.19 -23.48 -9.17
C VAL A 31 1.32 -23.47 -9.40
N LEU A 32 1.95 -22.29 -9.50
CA LEU A 32 3.36 -22.16 -9.89
C LEU A 32 4.34 -22.20 -8.71
N LEU A 33 3.90 -21.85 -7.50
CA LEU A 33 4.68 -21.79 -6.27
C LEU A 33 3.90 -22.38 -5.07
N PRO A 34 3.50 -23.66 -5.09
CA PRO A 34 2.62 -24.24 -4.08
C PRO A 34 3.13 -24.09 -2.62
N GLU A 35 4.44 -24.00 -2.43
CA GLU A 35 5.09 -23.83 -1.13
C GLU A 35 4.96 -22.42 -0.52
N GLY A 36 4.49 -21.43 -1.30
CA GLY A 36 4.36 -20.03 -0.88
C GLY A 36 5.35 -19.09 -1.56
N LEU A 37 5.55 -17.91 -0.96
CA LEU A 37 6.43 -16.88 -1.51
C LEU A 37 7.67 -16.65 -0.66
N LYS A 38 8.79 -16.31 -1.32
CA LYS A 38 9.97 -15.82 -0.63
C LYS A 38 9.72 -14.45 -0.02
N THR A 39 10.23 -14.23 1.20
CA THR A 39 10.20 -12.94 1.89
C THR A 39 11.33 -12.00 1.45
N SER A 40 12.44 -12.54 0.94
CA SER A 40 13.58 -11.79 0.39
C SER A 40 14.07 -12.42 -0.93
N ALA A 41 14.79 -11.64 -1.74
CA ALA A 41 15.50 -12.13 -2.93
C ALA A 41 16.79 -12.91 -2.56
N ASP A 42 17.21 -12.86 -1.29
CA ASP A 42 18.44 -13.50 -0.82
C ASP A 42 18.42 -15.02 -1.00
N ALA A 43 19.59 -15.59 -1.29
CA ALA A 43 19.77 -17.02 -1.40
C ALA A 43 19.40 -17.72 -0.08
N GLY A 44 18.51 -18.71 -0.15
CA GLY A 44 18.05 -19.46 1.03
C GLY A 44 16.89 -18.82 1.80
N ALA A 45 16.34 -17.68 1.36
CA ALA A 45 15.13 -17.12 1.97
C ALA A 45 13.98 -18.14 1.90
N PRO A 46 13.36 -18.52 3.04
CA PRO A 46 12.32 -19.54 3.05
C PRO A 46 11.06 -19.03 2.34
N ALA A 47 10.36 -19.97 1.70
CA ALA A 47 8.99 -19.71 1.25
C ALA A 47 8.08 -19.62 2.48
N VAL A 48 7.24 -18.59 2.52
CA VAL A 48 6.22 -18.41 3.55
C VAL A 48 4.86 -18.69 2.92
N PRO A 49 4.05 -19.56 3.55
CA PRO A 49 2.71 -19.89 3.07
C PRO A 49 1.82 -18.65 2.86
N TYR A 50 1.00 -18.69 1.80
CA TYR A 50 0.10 -17.59 1.42
C TYR A 50 -0.80 -17.11 2.56
N TRP A 51 -1.34 -18.04 3.35
CA TRP A 51 -2.26 -17.70 4.43
C TRP A 51 -1.57 -16.92 5.55
N ILE A 52 -0.29 -17.17 5.83
CA ILE A 52 0.49 -16.41 6.84
C ILE A 52 0.61 -14.95 6.40
N MET A 53 0.89 -14.72 5.12
CA MET A 53 1.03 -13.38 4.57
C MET A 53 -0.32 -12.67 4.37
N LEU A 54 -1.37 -13.38 3.94
CA LEU A 54 -2.67 -12.79 3.61
C LEU A 54 -3.58 -12.58 4.81
N LEU A 55 -3.57 -13.49 5.78
CA LEU A 55 -4.51 -13.48 6.91
C LEU A 55 -4.47 -12.15 7.68
N PRO A 56 -3.31 -11.57 8.04
CA PRO A 56 -3.28 -10.29 8.75
C PRO A 56 -3.90 -9.14 7.94
N LEU A 57 -3.68 -9.11 6.64
CA LEU A 57 -4.19 -8.07 5.74
C LEU A 57 -5.71 -8.19 5.54
N LEU A 58 -6.19 -9.42 5.34
CA LEU A 58 -7.62 -9.72 5.21
C LEU A 58 -8.37 -9.43 6.51
N LEU A 59 -7.79 -9.79 7.67
CA LEU A 59 -8.34 -9.42 8.97
C LEU A 59 -8.38 -7.91 9.15
N GLY A 60 -7.33 -7.18 8.74
CA GLY A 60 -7.34 -5.71 8.76
C GLY A 60 -8.48 -5.11 7.94
N ILE A 61 -8.77 -5.66 6.75
CA ILE A 61 -9.91 -5.27 5.92
C ILE A 61 -11.25 -5.60 6.62
N LEU A 62 -11.40 -6.81 7.16
CA LEU A 62 -12.63 -7.28 7.82
C LEU A 62 -12.93 -6.47 9.09
N ILE A 63 -11.92 -6.22 9.92
CA ILE A 63 -12.05 -5.38 11.12
C ILE A 63 -12.39 -3.95 10.72
N THR A 64 -11.71 -3.41 9.70
CA THR A 64 -12.06 -2.09 9.14
C THR A 64 -13.51 -2.08 8.69
N ALA A 65 -14.04 -3.14 8.09
CA ALA A 65 -15.45 -3.23 7.68
C ALA A 65 -16.41 -3.25 8.89
N ALA A 66 -16.09 -4.06 9.90
CA ALA A 66 -16.91 -4.28 11.09
C ALA A 66 -16.96 -3.08 12.05
N LEU A 67 -15.86 -2.34 12.19
CA LEU A 67 -15.80 -1.18 13.07
C LEU A 67 -16.74 -0.06 12.60
N PRO A 68 -17.22 0.83 13.50
CA PRO A 68 -18.16 1.87 13.13
C PRO A 68 -17.66 2.74 11.97
N LYS A 69 -18.58 3.16 11.10
CA LYS A 69 -18.29 4.20 10.11
C LYS A 69 -18.04 5.51 10.86
N SER A 70 -16.87 6.13 10.69
CA SER A 70 -16.83 7.59 10.90
C SER A 70 -17.82 8.21 9.92
N ALA A 71 -18.60 9.17 10.42
CA ALA A 71 -19.81 9.74 9.83
C ALA A 71 -19.92 9.69 8.29
N GLU A 72 -21.14 9.53 7.76
CA GLU A 72 -21.46 9.48 6.31
C GLU A 72 -20.85 10.63 5.48
N SER A 73 -20.33 11.68 6.11
CA SER A 73 -19.67 12.82 5.50
C SER A 73 -18.23 12.60 4.98
N ASN A 74 -17.68 11.39 4.98
CA ASN A 74 -16.26 11.12 4.66
C ASN A 74 -15.86 11.08 3.17
N ALA A 75 -16.84 11.13 2.26
CA ALA A 75 -16.55 11.16 0.83
C ALA A 75 -15.87 12.48 0.43
N PRO A 76 -14.80 12.45 -0.39
CA PRO A 76 -14.18 13.65 -0.90
C PRO A 76 -15.16 14.39 -1.81
N LYS A 77 -15.27 15.70 -1.63
CA LYS A 77 -16.12 16.55 -2.47
C LYS A 77 -15.30 17.09 -3.63
N VAL A 78 -15.88 17.06 -4.83
CA VAL A 78 -15.28 17.68 -6.01
C VAL A 78 -15.47 19.19 -5.93
N ASP A 79 -14.38 19.93 -5.98
CA ASP A 79 -14.37 21.40 -5.97
C ASP A 79 -14.33 21.92 -7.42
N ASP A 80 -13.30 21.51 -8.19
CA ASP A 80 -13.21 21.78 -9.63
C ASP A 80 -13.03 20.47 -10.43
N LYS A 81 -14.04 20.12 -11.24
CA LYS A 81 -14.07 18.91 -12.08
C LYS A 81 -12.96 18.88 -13.14
N LYS A 82 -12.64 20.02 -13.77
CA LYS A 82 -11.61 20.09 -14.83
C LYS A 82 -10.23 19.88 -14.21
N ARG A 83 -9.97 20.49 -13.04
CA ARG A 83 -8.72 20.29 -12.30
C ARG A 83 -8.60 18.88 -11.76
N LEU A 84 -9.67 18.33 -11.20
CA LEU A 84 -9.71 16.94 -10.73
C LEU A 84 -9.28 15.97 -11.84
N SER A 85 -9.80 16.13 -13.07
CA SER A 85 -9.40 15.28 -14.18
C SER A 85 -7.91 15.41 -14.52
N LYS A 86 -7.34 16.62 -14.48
CA LYS A 86 -5.90 16.84 -14.73
C LYS A 86 -5.04 16.21 -13.63
N ASP A 87 -5.41 16.40 -12.37
CA ASP A 87 -4.68 15.82 -11.24
C ASP A 87 -4.70 14.29 -11.29
N VAL A 88 -5.86 13.67 -11.53
CA VAL A 88 -5.96 12.20 -11.64
C VAL A 88 -5.07 11.69 -12.77
N LYS A 89 -5.11 12.33 -13.95
CA LYS A 89 -4.26 11.93 -15.09
C LYS A 89 -2.78 12.02 -14.72
N LEU A 90 -2.34 13.16 -14.17
CA LEU A 90 -0.94 13.33 -13.78
C LEU A 90 -0.50 12.29 -12.76
N LEU A 91 -1.29 12.10 -11.70
CA LEU A 91 -0.92 11.17 -10.61
C LEU A 91 -0.89 9.72 -11.09
N ILE A 92 -1.83 9.30 -11.95
CA ILE A 92 -1.75 7.99 -12.61
C ILE A 92 -0.49 7.90 -13.48
N THR A 93 -0.21 8.93 -14.29
CA THR A 93 0.99 8.97 -15.12
C THR A 93 2.26 8.82 -14.28
N CYS A 94 2.40 9.55 -13.17
CA CYS A 94 3.52 9.39 -12.23
C CYS A 94 3.61 7.97 -11.67
N ALA A 95 2.47 7.40 -11.24
CA ALA A 95 2.42 6.05 -10.67
C ALA A 95 2.80 4.95 -11.67
N VAL A 96 2.51 5.16 -12.97
CA VAL A 96 2.85 4.22 -14.05
C VAL A 96 4.28 4.44 -14.55
N LEU A 97 4.70 5.70 -14.74
CA LEU A 97 6.03 6.02 -15.27
C LEU A 97 7.14 5.63 -14.29
N PHE A 98 6.92 5.74 -12.98
CA PHE A 98 7.93 5.39 -11.98
C PHE A 98 8.45 3.95 -12.15
N PRO A 99 7.64 2.88 -12.03
CA PRO A 99 8.14 1.52 -12.19
C PRO A 99 8.62 1.23 -13.61
N LEU A 100 8.05 1.85 -14.64
CA LEU A 100 8.53 1.69 -16.02
C LEU A 100 9.94 2.24 -16.21
N ILE A 101 10.21 3.44 -15.71
CA ILE A 101 11.54 4.06 -15.81
C ILE A 101 12.54 3.28 -14.96
N VAL A 102 12.18 2.90 -13.73
CA VAL A 102 13.06 2.09 -12.87
C VAL A 102 13.40 0.76 -13.54
N GLY A 103 12.41 0.07 -14.11
CA GLY A 103 12.60 -1.21 -14.80
C GLY A 103 13.45 -1.09 -16.07
N VAL A 104 13.18 -0.09 -16.93
CA VAL A 104 13.94 0.13 -18.18
C VAL A 104 15.38 0.58 -17.89
N ALA A 105 15.58 1.43 -16.87
CA ALA A 105 16.89 1.90 -16.50
C ALA A 105 17.71 0.90 -15.66
N GLY A 106 17.11 -0.21 -15.22
CA GLY A 106 17.74 -1.15 -14.29
C GLY A 106 18.13 -0.50 -12.97
N ALA A 107 17.34 0.49 -12.52
CA ALA A 107 17.74 1.38 -11.42
C ALA A 107 17.36 0.86 -10.02
N SER A 108 16.73 -0.32 -9.91
CA SER A 108 16.16 -0.89 -8.67
C SER A 108 17.12 -0.87 -7.49
N ASP A 109 18.38 -1.27 -7.72
CA ASP A 109 19.39 -1.44 -6.66
C ASP A 109 20.36 -0.25 -6.57
N SER A 110 19.99 0.90 -7.14
CA SER A 110 20.85 2.08 -7.22
C SER A 110 20.28 3.28 -6.47
N LEU A 111 21.14 4.25 -6.12
CA LEU A 111 20.70 5.54 -5.59
C LEU A 111 19.73 6.27 -6.54
N TRP A 112 19.76 5.96 -7.85
CA TRP A 112 18.79 6.50 -8.80
C TRP A 112 17.36 6.07 -8.50
N TYR A 113 17.13 4.91 -7.89
CA TYR A 113 15.80 4.54 -7.43
C TYR A 113 15.21 5.61 -6.50
N LEU A 114 15.98 6.04 -5.50
CA LEU A 114 15.56 7.06 -4.54
C LEU A 114 15.33 8.42 -5.21
N VAL A 115 16.24 8.82 -6.11
CA VAL A 115 16.10 10.08 -6.86
C VAL A 115 14.85 10.07 -7.73
N LEU A 116 14.61 8.98 -8.47
CA LEU A 116 13.41 8.81 -9.29
C LEU A 116 12.13 8.78 -8.45
N LYS A 117 12.16 8.09 -7.30
CA LYS A 117 11.02 8.01 -6.38
C LYS A 117 10.66 9.38 -5.81
N LEU A 118 11.65 10.13 -5.33
CA LEU A 118 11.46 11.50 -4.83
C LEU A 118 11.05 12.46 -5.96
N GLY A 119 11.66 12.36 -7.13
CA GLY A 119 11.34 13.22 -8.28
C GLY A 119 9.91 13.00 -8.80
N ILE A 120 9.58 11.75 -9.13
CA ILE A 120 8.35 11.39 -9.84
C ILE A 120 7.14 11.32 -8.90
N LEU A 121 7.31 10.82 -7.67
CA LEU A 121 6.19 10.60 -6.74
C LEU A 121 6.04 11.69 -5.68
N LEU A 122 7.05 12.55 -5.48
CA LEU A 122 6.95 13.68 -4.56
C LEU A 122 7.05 15.02 -5.27
N ALA A 123 8.17 15.34 -5.93
CA ALA A 123 8.43 16.67 -6.45
C ALA A 123 7.43 17.09 -7.55
N VAL A 124 7.24 16.24 -8.57
CA VAL A 124 6.29 16.52 -9.67
C VAL A 124 4.85 16.67 -9.15
N PRO A 125 4.29 15.72 -8.36
CA PRO A 125 2.98 15.87 -7.75
C PRO A 125 2.86 17.09 -6.85
N LEU A 126 3.87 17.39 -6.03
CA LEU A 126 3.84 18.52 -5.11
C LEU A 126 3.75 19.84 -5.88
N LEU A 127 4.59 20.04 -6.91
CA LEU A 127 4.56 21.25 -7.74
C LEU A 127 3.20 21.44 -8.43
N PHE A 128 2.60 20.34 -8.90
CA PHE A 128 1.32 20.43 -9.60
C PHE A 128 0.14 20.59 -8.64
N VAL A 129 0.04 19.74 -7.61
CA VAL A 129 -1.06 19.76 -6.64
C VAL A 129 -1.03 21.05 -5.79
N SER A 130 0.15 21.57 -5.44
CA SER A 130 0.26 22.84 -4.71
C SER A 130 -0.14 24.06 -5.54
N LYS A 131 0.03 24.01 -6.86
CA LYS A 131 -0.45 25.04 -7.79
C LYS A 131 -1.98 25.02 -7.95
N TYR A 132 -2.61 23.87 -7.70
CA TYR A 132 -4.05 23.65 -7.88
C TYR A 132 -4.74 23.20 -6.58
N LYS A 133 -4.56 23.95 -5.48
CA LYS A 133 -5.04 23.66 -4.10
C LYS A 133 -6.55 23.36 -3.89
N HIS A 134 -7.33 23.15 -4.94
CA HIS A 134 -8.79 23.18 -4.96
C HIS A 134 -9.42 22.19 -5.96
N SER A 135 -8.85 21.00 -6.17
CA SER A 135 -9.53 19.98 -6.99
C SER A 135 -10.50 19.12 -6.17
N VAL A 136 -10.14 18.85 -4.91
CA VAL A 136 -10.95 18.08 -3.96
C VAL A 136 -10.92 18.72 -2.58
N ILE A 137 -12.08 18.75 -1.93
CA ILE A 137 -12.21 19.16 -0.53
C ILE A 137 -12.39 17.90 0.32
N LEU A 138 -11.50 17.74 1.30
CA LEU A 138 -11.60 16.67 2.27
C LEU A 138 -12.37 17.13 3.51
N PRO A 139 -13.38 16.36 3.94
CA PRO A 139 -14.14 16.66 5.14
C PRO A 139 -13.24 16.55 6.38
N LYS A 140 -13.33 17.52 7.30
CA LYS A 140 -12.61 17.47 8.58
C LYS A 140 -13.34 16.49 9.50
N GLN A 141 -12.69 15.39 9.87
CA GLN A 141 -13.21 14.45 10.86
C GLN A 141 -12.77 14.88 12.27
N GLN A 142 -13.72 14.99 13.20
CA GLN A 142 -13.43 15.31 14.61
C GLN A 142 -13.74 14.15 15.58
N ASN A 143 -14.20 13.02 15.07
CA ASN A 143 -14.58 11.87 15.90
C ASN A 143 -13.35 11.05 16.35
N TYR A 144 -13.35 10.58 17.60
CA TYR A 144 -12.31 9.70 18.17
C TYR A 144 -12.14 8.38 17.40
N TRP A 145 -13.19 7.88 16.73
CA TRP A 145 -13.11 6.68 15.89
C TRP A 145 -12.09 6.81 14.75
N ARG A 146 -11.75 8.03 14.33
CA ARG A 146 -10.69 8.27 13.33
C ARG A 146 -9.31 7.80 13.80
N TRP A 147 -9.11 7.68 15.11
CA TRP A 147 -7.88 7.21 15.75
C TRP A 147 -8.04 5.80 16.27
N LEU A 148 -9.10 5.54 17.04
CA LEU A 148 -9.30 4.25 17.72
C LEU A 148 -9.41 3.08 16.73
N ALA A 149 -10.17 3.24 15.64
CA ALA A 149 -10.37 2.12 14.73
C ALA A 149 -9.10 1.70 13.96
N PRO A 150 -8.33 2.63 13.36
CA PRO A 150 -7.02 2.28 12.81
C PRO A 150 -6.04 1.71 13.85
N SER A 151 -6.08 2.19 15.10
CA SER A 151 -5.26 1.63 16.17
C SER A 151 -5.61 0.17 16.49
N ILE A 152 -6.90 -0.18 16.53
CA ILE A 152 -7.32 -1.58 16.71
C ILE A 152 -6.80 -2.45 15.55
N VAL A 153 -6.96 -1.96 14.30
CA VAL A 153 -6.45 -2.68 13.11
C VAL A 153 -4.94 -2.85 13.17
N LEU A 154 -4.21 -1.80 13.57
CA LEU A 154 -2.76 -1.85 13.75
C LEU A 154 -2.36 -2.91 14.79
N LEU A 155 -3.00 -2.92 15.97
CA LEU A 155 -2.67 -3.85 17.05
C LEU A 155 -2.94 -5.30 16.66
N VAL A 156 -4.08 -5.57 16.01
CA VAL A 156 -4.41 -6.92 15.53
C VAL A 156 -3.45 -7.35 14.44
N TRP A 157 -3.16 -6.46 13.49
CA TRP A 157 -2.19 -6.74 12.44
C TRP A 157 -0.80 -7.04 13.02
N LEU A 158 -0.32 -6.22 13.97
CA LEU A 158 0.96 -6.40 14.65
C LEU A 158 1.02 -7.75 15.37
N TYR A 159 -0.04 -8.11 16.10
CA TYR A 159 -0.10 -9.41 16.76
C TYR A 159 -0.02 -10.56 15.73
N MET A 160 -0.83 -10.50 14.67
CA MET A 160 -0.93 -11.57 13.66
C MET A 160 0.31 -11.72 12.77
N SER A 161 1.02 -10.63 12.49
CA SER A 161 2.12 -10.63 11.51
C SER A 161 3.49 -10.79 12.14
N ALA A 162 3.56 -10.68 13.47
CA ALA A 162 4.81 -10.38 14.15
C ALA A 162 4.96 -11.14 15.47
N MET A 163 3.86 -11.37 16.19
CA MET A 163 3.87 -11.99 17.53
C MET A 163 3.17 -13.34 17.57
N ALA A 164 2.47 -13.73 16.51
CA ALA A 164 1.69 -14.97 16.50
C ALA A 164 2.61 -16.20 16.50
N PRO A 165 2.21 -17.33 17.12
CA PRO A 165 3.10 -18.48 17.32
C PRO A 165 3.65 -19.13 16.05
N TRP A 166 3.03 -18.88 14.90
CA TRP A 166 3.44 -19.39 13.59
C TRP A 166 4.40 -18.44 12.83
N ILE A 167 4.70 -17.27 13.39
CA ILE A 167 5.63 -16.32 12.80
C ILE A 167 7.05 -16.69 13.20
N VAL A 168 7.83 -17.11 12.21
CA VAL A 168 9.28 -17.30 12.36
C VAL A 168 9.96 -16.02 11.87
N ASN A 169 10.49 -15.24 12.80
CA ASN A 169 11.27 -14.05 12.48
C ASN A 169 12.64 -14.47 11.93
N ASN A 170 12.78 -14.47 10.61
CA ASN A 170 14.08 -14.69 9.97
C ASN A 170 14.86 -13.37 9.91
N THR A 171 16.02 -13.33 10.58
CA THR A 171 16.94 -12.19 10.54
C THR A 171 18.08 -12.37 9.54
N ALA A 172 18.05 -13.44 8.73
CA ALA A 172 19.04 -13.65 7.68
C ALA A 172 19.07 -12.45 6.71
N GLY A 173 20.27 -11.96 6.41
CA GLY A 173 20.49 -10.82 5.53
C GLY A 173 20.33 -9.45 6.19
N ILE A 174 19.93 -9.37 7.47
CA ILE A 174 19.96 -8.12 8.23
C ILE A 174 21.42 -7.77 8.56
N PRO A 175 21.93 -6.59 8.17
CA PRO A 175 23.28 -6.18 8.53
C PRO A 175 23.48 -6.08 10.05
N ASP A 176 24.62 -6.56 10.55
CA ASP A 176 24.96 -6.45 11.98
C ASP A 176 25.31 -5.00 12.40
N ASP A 177 25.64 -4.13 11.45
CA ASP A 177 25.95 -2.72 11.71
C ASP A 177 24.68 -1.92 12.03
N ILE A 178 24.53 -1.59 13.32
CA ILE A 178 23.42 -0.78 13.84
C ILE A 178 23.25 0.56 13.14
N THR A 179 24.33 1.17 12.66
CA THR A 179 24.30 2.46 11.95
C THR A 179 23.62 2.29 10.59
N VAL A 180 23.97 1.21 9.87
CA VAL A 180 23.35 0.86 8.58
C VAL A 180 21.86 0.57 8.77
N LEU A 181 21.50 -0.18 9.82
CA LEU A 181 20.10 -0.48 10.14
C LEU A 181 19.28 0.77 10.44
N ILE A 182 19.80 1.68 11.27
CA ILE A 182 19.10 2.92 11.63
C ILE A 182 18.92 3.80 10.39
N ILE A 183 19.98 4.01 9.60
CA ILE A 183 19.93 4.87 8.41
C ILE A 183 19.00 4.26 7.35
N GLY A 184 19.17 2.98 7.01
CA GLY A 184 18.34 2.27 6.04
C GLY A 184 16.87 2.20 6.47
N GLY A 185 16.62 1.93 7.76
CA GLY A 185 15.29 1.93 8.36
C GLY A 185 14.62 3.31 8.30
N LEU A 186 15.35 4.39 8.59
CA LEU A 186 14.83 5.76 8.48
C LEU A 186 14.53 6.14 7.02
N ILE A 187 15.44 5.82 6.08
CA ILE A 187 15.22 6.05 4.65
C ILE A 187 13.95 5.30 4.20
N THR A 188 13.79 4.03 4.61
CA THR A 188 12.61 3.23 4.28
C THR A 188 11.34 3.79 4.92
N ALA A 189 11.38 4.19 6.19
CA ALA A 189 10.25 4.78 6.89
C ALA A 189 9.77 6.07 6.20
N VAL A 190 10.69 6.92 5.74
CA VAL A 190 10.35 8.16 5.03
C VAL A 190 9.90 7.89 3.60
N THR A 191 10.65 7.10 2.84
CA THR A 191 10.43 6.93 1.39
C THR A 191 9.34 5.91 1.06
N ALA A 192 9.19 4.85 1.86
CA ALA A 192 8.11 3.88 1.71
C ALA A 192 6.92 4.24 2.60
N GLY A 193 7.15 4.45 3.91
CA GLY A 193 6.05 4.72 4.85
C GLY A 193 5.36 6.06 4.64
N VAL A 194 6.12 7.16 4.60
CA VAL A 194 5.52 8.51 4.51
C VAL A 194 5.18 8.88 3.07
N LEU A 195 6.17 8.83 2.17
CA LEU A 195 6.02 9.33 0.80
C LEU A 195 4.97 8.53 0.02
N GLU A 196 5.00 7.20 0.08
CA GLU A 196 4.04 6.39 -0.69
C GLU A 196 2.62 6.63 -0.19
N GLU A 197 2.39 6.72 1.13
CA GLU A 197 1.04 6.97 1.63
C GLU A 197 0.54 8.39 1.33
N VAL A 198 1.43 9.40 1.33
CA VAL A 198 1.10 10.75 0.85
C VAL A 198 0.70 10.71 -0.63
N PHE A 199 1.49 10.04 -1.48
CA PHE A 199 1.22 9.97 -2.91
C PHE A 199 -0.04 9.13 -3.21
N TYR A 200 -0.04 7.86 -2.81
CA TYR A 200 -1.09 6.91 -3.16
C TYR A 200 -2.41 7.19 -2.43
N ARG A 201 -2.42 7.49 -1.13
CA ARG A 201 -3.70 7.70 -0.40
C ARG A 201 -4.16 9.14 -0.50
N ARG A 202 -3.32 10.06 -0.03
CA ARG A 202 -3.74 11.46 0.14
C ARG A 202 -3.92 12.14 -1.20
N TRP A 203 -3.03 11.94 -2.17
CA TRP A 203 -3.15 12.58 -3.47
C TRP A 203 -3.97 11.78 -4.47
N LEU A 204 -3.54 10.56 -4.82
CA LEU A 204 -4.12 9.76 -5.90
C LEU A 204 -5.48 9.16 -5.54
N GLN A 205 -5.56 8.36 -4.49
CA GLN A 205 -6.78 7.65 -4.10
C GLN A 205 -7.91 8.63 -3.81
N THR A 206 -7.67 9.68 -3.02
CA THR A 206 -8.69 10.68 -2.70
C THR A 206 -9.36 11.28 -3.96
N ARG A 207 -8.58 11.53 -5.01
CA ARG A 207 -9.09 12.07 -6.28
C ARG A 207 -9.78 11.02 -7.14
N LEU A 208 -9.28 9.78 -7.14
CA LEU A 208 -9.97 8.66 -7.77
C LEU A 208 -11.32 8.39 -7.09
N GLU A 209 -11.38 8.40 -5.76
CA GLU A 209 -12.63 8.27 -5.01
C GLU A 209 -13.63 9.37 -5.39
N ALA A 210 -13.16 10.61 -5.52
CA ALA A 210 -13.99 11.75 -5.92
C ALA A 210 -14.49 11.66 -7.37
N SER A 211 -13.75 11.01 -8.26
CA SER A 211 -14.06 10.94 -9.69
C SER A 211 -14.90 9.72 -10.09
N ILE A 212 -14.62 8.55 -9.52
CA ILE A 212 -15.21 7.26 -9.94
C ILE A 212 -15.79 6.44 -8.79
N GLY A 213 -15.77 6.97 -7.57
CA GLY A 213 -16.32 6.34 -6.37
C GLY A 213 -15.28 5.60 -5.53
N MET A 214 -15.64 5.37 -4.26
CA MET A 214 -14.73 4.89 -3.22
C MET A 214 -14.00 3.60 -3.61
N TRP A 215 -14.74 2.52 -3.89
CA TRP A 215 -14.15 1.20 -4.15
C TRP A 215 -13.32 1.16 -5.41
N ALA A 216 -13.80 1.77 -6.51
CA ALA A 216 -13.01 1.85 -7.73
C ALA A 216 -11.71 2.64 -7.53
N GLY A 217 -11.75 3.72 -6.73
CA GLY A 217 -10.55 4.48 -6.38
C GLY A 217 -9.56 3.68 -5.53
N ILE A 218 -10.05 2.93 -4.53
CA ILE A 218 -9.20 2.02 -3.73
C ILE A 218 -8.54 0.99 -4.63
N ILE A 219 -9.30 0.30 -5.48
CA ILE A 219 -8.79 -0.80 -6.32
C ILE A 219 -7.75 -0.30 -7.32
N ILE A 220 -8.00 0.82 -8.02
CA ILE A 220 -7.03 1.37 -8.97
C ILE A 220 -5.75 1.81 -8.24
N THR A 221 -5.86 2.52 -7.12
CA THR A 221 -4.69 2.91 -6.34
C THR A 221 -3.92 1.69 -5.84
N ALA A 222 -4.60 0.65 -5.34
CA ALA A 222 -3.97 -0.56 -4.84
C ALA A 222 -3.19 -1.32 -5.93
N LEU A 223 -3.74 -1.39 -7.15
CA LEU A 223 -3.05 -2.00 -8.30
C LEU A 223 -1.85 -1.16 -8.77
N LEU A 224 -1.96 0.17 -8.78
CA LEU A 224 -0.84 1.06 -9.11
C LEU A 224 0.26 1.04 -8.04
N TYR A 225 -0.13 0.90 -6.78
CA TYR A 225 0.79 0.70 -5.65
C TYR A 225 1.51 -0.65 -5.77
N ALA A 226 0.78 -1.72 -6.07
CA ALA A 226 1.37 -3.03 -6.35
C ALA A 226 2.34 -2.98 -7.52
N GLY A 227 1.97 -2.32 -8.63
CA GLY A 227 2.83 -2.19 -9.81
C GLY A 227 4.16 -1.46 -9.54
N MET A 228 4.21 -0.56 -8.57
CA MET A 228 5.45 0.11 -8.15
C MET A 228 6.51 -0.87 -7.62
N HIS A 229 6.07 -2.03 -7.10
CA HIS A 229 6.93 -3.05 -6.50
C HIS A 229 7.35 -4.12 -7.52
N LEU A 230 7.03 -3.94 -8.80
CA LEU A 230 7.59 -4.75 -9.87
C LEU A 230 9.07 -4.39 -10.06
N GLY A 231 9.90 -5.40 -10.28
CA GLY A 231 11.34 -5.23 -10.52
C GLY A 231 12.24 -5.66 -9.35
N ASP A 232 11.66 -5.94 -8.18
CA ASP A 232 12.43 -6.45 -7.02
C ASP A 232 12.99 -7.87 -7.24
N GLY A 233 12.55 -8.57 -8.29
CA GLY A 233 13.01 -9.93 -8.64
C GLY A 233 12.89 -10.94 -7.50
N ARG A 234 12.01 -10.69 -6.52
CA ARG A 234 12.01 -11.36 -5.22
C ARG A 234 11.77 -12.86 -5.34
N GLN A 235 10.92 -13.28 -6.27
CA GLN A 235 10.57 -14.68 -6.44
C GLN A 235 11.55 -15.41 -7.36
N GLN A 236 12.22 -14.70 -8.28
CA GLN A 236 13.14 -15.27 -9.27
C GLN A 236 12.49 -16.37 -10.14
N ALA A 237 11.17 -16.27 -10.34
CA ALA A 237 10.34 -17.29 -10.99
C ALA A 237 9.65 -16.75 -12.27
N GLY A 238 10.19 -15.68 -12.85
CA GLY A 238 9.70 -15.06 -14.08
C GLY A 238 8.62 -13.99 -13.86
N LEU A 239 8.39 -13.18 -14.89
CA LEU A 239 7.58 -11.96 -14.81
C LEU A 239 6.13 -12.22 -14.41
N LEU A 240 5.51 -13.31 -14.88
CA LEU A 240 4.13 -13.65 -14.52
C LEU A 240 3.98 -13.86 -13.01
N VAL A 241 4.93 -14.57 -12.40
CA VAL A 241 4.95 -14.84 -10.96
C VAL A 241 5.19 -13.55 -10.17
N GLU A 242 6.09 -12.68 -10.64
CA GLU A 242 6.31 -11.36 -10.01
C GLU A 242 5.08 -10.45 -10.09
N ILE A 243 4.38 -10.44 -11.21
CA ILE A 243 3.12 -9.68 -11.33
C ILE A 243 2.06 -10.25 -10.38
N ALA A 244 1.89 -11.57 -10.37
CA ALA A 244 0.92 -12.20 -9.50
C ALA A 244 1.25 -11.99 -8.01
N SER A 245 2.54 -12.04 -7.63
CA SER A 245 2.99 -11.82 -6.26
C SER A 245 2.69 -10.40 -5.78
N VAL A 246 3.04 -9.36 -6.55
CA VAL A 246 2.80 -7.98 -6.11
C VAL A 246 1.31 -7.65 -6.09
N VAL A 247 0.52 -8.15 -7.06
CA VAL A 247 -0.94 -7.97 -7.05
C VAL A 247 -1.56 -8.61 -5.82
N LEU A 248 -1.14 -9.84 -5.50
CA LEU A 248 -1.71 -10.56 -4.36
C LEU A 248 -1.32 -9.89 -3.04
N PHE A 249 -0.06 -9.55 -2.84
CA PHE A 249 0.42 -9.06 -1.55
C PHE A 249 0.35 -7.56 -1.41
N GLN A 250 1.07 -6.82 -2.26
CA GLN A 250 1.07 -5.36 -2.22
C GLN A 250 -0.29 -4.80 -2.62
N GLY A 251 -1.03 -5.46 -3.51
CA GLY A 251 -2.40 -5.09 -3.82
C GLY A 251 -3.34 -5.27 -2.64
N THR A 252 -3.28 -6.39 -1.90
CA THR A 252 -4.10 -6.58 -0.69
C THR A 252 -3.75 -5.57 0.39
N LEU A 253 -2.46 -5.31 0.60
CA LEU A 253 -2.00 -4.26 1.52
C LEU A 253 -2.55 -2.88 1.10
N GLY A 254 -2.46 -2.56 -0.19
CA GLY A 254 -3.01 -1.34 -0.78
C GLY A 254 -4.52 -1.20 -0.57
N VAL A 255 -5.28 -2.30 -0.64
CA VAL A 255 -6.72 -2.31 -0.32
C VAL A 255 -6.96 -2.08 1.16
N MET A 256 -6.21 -2.75 2.05
CA MET A 256 -6.33 -2.57 3.51
C MET A 256 -6.08 -1.12 3.93
N LEU A 257 -4.92 -0.57 3.56
CA LEU A 257 -4.55 0.81 3.87
C LEU A 257 -5.47 1.82 3.17
N GLY A 258 -5.85 1.53 1.92
CA GLY A 258 -6.79 2.33 1.16
C GLY A 258 -8.16 2.38 1.83
N TYR A 259 -8.67 1.27 2.35
CA TYR A 259 -9.96 1.23 3.00
C TYR A 259 -9.95 1.96 4.35
N LEU A 260 -8.88 1.82 5.15
CA LEU A 260 -8.66 2.61 6.36
C LEU A 260 -8.64 4.11 6.05
N TRP A 261 -7.91 4.52 4.99
CA TRP A 261 -7.88 5.90 4.54
C TRP A 261 -9.26 6.39 4.12
N SER A 262 -10.00 5.64 3.28
CA SER A 262 -11.33 6.02 2.81
C SER A 262 -12.33 6.17 3.95
N LYS A 263 -12.28 5.25 4.93
CA LYS A 263 -13.22 5.23 6.05
C LYS A 263 -12.89 6.33 7.05
N TYR A 264 -11.63 6.42 7.51
CA TYR A 264 -11.26 7.22 8.70
C TYR A 264 -10.50 8.52 8.39
N ARG A 265 -9.98 8.71 7.17
CA ARG A 265 -9.23 9.91 6.75
C ARG A 265 -8.06 10.29 7.68
N ASN A 266 -7.45 9.28 8.29
CA ASN A 266 -6.31 9.46 9.19
C ASN A 266 -5.02 9.00 8.51
N LEU A 267 -4.31 9.94 7.87
CA LEU A 267 -3.08 9.63 7.15
C LEU A 267 -1.96 9.21 8.11
N PHE A 268 -1.90 9.78 9.31
CA PHE A 268 -0.87 9.46 10.30
C PHE A 268 -0.93 7.99 10.71
N MET A 269 -2.12 7.46 10.98
CA MET A 269 -2.28 6.05 11.33
C MET A 269 -1.96 5.12 10.16
N VAL A 270 -2.34 5.49 8.94
CA VAL A 270 -1.99 4.73 7.74
C VAL A 270 -0.47 4.68 7.53
N ILE A 271 0.22 5.82 7.68
CA ILE A 271 1.69 5.91 7.65
C ILE A 271 2.30 5.04 8.75
N ALA A 272 1.80 5.13 9.98
CA ALA A 272 2.34 4.36 11.10
C ALA A 272 2.23 2.85 10.87
N ILE A 273 1.09 2.37 10.36
CA ILE A 273 0.91 0.96 9.98
C ILE A 273 1.92 0.56 8.90
N HIS A 274 2.10 1.39 7.87
CA HIS A 274 3.04 1.08 6.78
C HIS A 274 4.51 1.09 7.23
N ILE A 275 4.91 2.05 8.07
CA ILE A 275 6.26 2.05 8.68
C ILE A 275 6.49 0.78 9.49
N LEU A 276 5.51 0.37 10.30
CA LEU A 276 5.63 -0.86 11.10
C LEU A 276 5.68 -2.11 10.24
N LEU A 277 4.89 -2.17 9.16
CA LEU A 277 4.94 -3.25 8.17
C LEU A 277 6.35 -3.46 7.59
N ASN A 278 7.03 -2.37 7.23
CA ASN A 278 8.35 -2.46 6.61
C ASN A 278 9.49 -2.57 7.62
N GLY A 279 9.29 -2.03 8.84
CA GLY A 279 10.35 -1.87 9.84
C GLY A 279 10.29 -2.83 11.02
N TYR A 280 9.25 -3.67 11.17
CA TYR A 280 9.09 -4.50 12.36
C TYR A 280 10.26 -5.45 12.60
N THR A 281 10.68 -6.21 11.58
CA THR A 281 11.78 -7.17 11.72
C THR A 281 13.09 -6.49 12.08
N ILE A 282 13.36 -5.32 11.50
CA ILE A 282 14.52 -4.48 11.85
C ILE A 282 14.42 -4.02 13.30
N ALA A 283 13.25 -3.54 13.74
CA ALA A 283 13.05 -3.09 15.12
C ALA A 283 13.28 -4.23 16.12
N VAL A 284 12.70 -5.41 15.88
CA VAL A 284 12.92 -6.60 16.73
C VAL A 284 14.40 -6.96 16.79
N HIS A 285 15.08 -7.01 15.65
CA HIS A 285 16.50 -7.32 15.60
C HIS A 285 17.32 -6.34 16.47
N VAL A 286 17.12 -5.02 16.28
CA VAL A 286 17.80 -3.98 17.06
C VAL A 286 17.50 -4.11 18.57
N PHE A 287 16.25 -4.33 18.96
CA PHE A 287 15.91 -4.50 20.37
C PHE A 287 16.47 -5.78 20.98
N SER A 288 16.66 -6.84 20.19
CA SER A 288 17.21 -8.12 20.67
C SER A 288 18.74 -8.14 20.77
N THR A 289 19.43 -7.23 20.09
CA THR A 289 20.91 -7.17 20.09
C THR A 289 21.48 -6.08 21.00
N VAL A 290 20.69 -5.06 21.34
CA VAL A 290 21.13 -3.90 22.14
C VAL A 290 20.71 -3.98 23.62
N LEU A 291 19.67 -4.76 23.95
CA LEU A 291 19.16 -4.99 25.32
C LEU A 291 19.51 -6.39 25.82
#